data_AF-A0A958G9Y2-F1
#
_entry.id   AF-A0A958G9Y2-F1
#
_cell.length_a   1.000
_cell.length_b   1.000
_cell.length_c   1.000
_cell.angle_alpha   90.00
_cell.angle_beta   90.00
_cell.angle_gamma   90.00
#
_symmetry.space_group_name_H-M   'P 1'
#
loop_
_entity.id
_entity.type
_entity.pdbx_description
1 polymer ?
#
loop_
_entity_poly.entity_id
_entity_poly.type
_entity_poly.pdbx_seq_one_letter_code
_entity_poly.pdbx_strand_id
1 'polypeptide(L)'
;RLYGDENDGMILPMSGKDIDKYYDQIKYIASETEKQLFKTLNPQGKQDFLLQFWKSRDPDPATPENEFMEAYFARIHYCETNFKNGINSDRGRIYLLYGPPMDIRRYASSGGYDKPVEIWTYPIEGTSEFVFVDRLGGDQYVLVHSTHPDEFSDPDWEKTLRRSE
;
A
#
# COMPACT_ATOMS: atom_id res chain seq x y z
N ARG A 1 -20.91 -10.67 -14.34
CA ARG A 1 -19.94 -11.70 -14.76
C ARG A 1 -18.57 -11.20 -14.32
N LEU A 2 -17.83 -12.00 -13.54
CA LEU A 2 -16.43 -11.71 -13.24
C LEU A 2 -15.64 -11.74 -14.55
N TYR A 3 -14.61 -10.91 -14.68
CA TYR A 3 -13.80 -10.81 -15.90
C TYR A 3 -12.55 -11.67 -15.77
N GLY A 4 -12.25 -12.48 -16.78
CA GLY A 4 -11.12 -13.40 -16.78
C GLY A 4 -10.95 -14.09 -18.13
N ASP A 5 -9.74 -14.56 -18.42
CA ASP A 5 -9.50 -15.47 -19.53
C ASP A 5 -9.80 -16.88 -19.03
N GLU A 6 -10.95 -17.44 -19.44
CA GLU A 6 -11.39 -18.78 -19.03
C GLU A 6 -10.35 -19.86 -19.42
N ASN A 7 -9.43 -19.57 -20.35
CA ASN A 7 -8.36 -20.49 -20.75
C ASN A 7 -7.12 -20.45 -19.86
N ASP A 8 -6.95 -19.43 -19.01
CA ASP A 8 -5.71 -19.17 -18.26
C ASP A 8 -5.93 -19.08 -16.74
N GLY A 9 -7.10 -19.51 -16.26
CA GLY A 9 -7.43 -19.64 -14.82
C GLY A 9 -7.59 -18.33 -14.04
N MET A 10 -7.09 -17.20 -14.55
CA MET A 10 -7.11 -15.92 -13.84
C MET A 10 -8.46 -15.21 -13.94
N ILE A 11 -9.13 -15.09 -12.79
CA ILE A 11 -10.37 -14.32 -12.62
C ILE A 11 -10.09 -13.09 -11.77
N LEU A 12 -10.30 -11.91 -12.33
CA LEU A 12 -10.21 -10.67 -11.56
C LEU A 12 -11.41 -10.59 -10.60
N PRO A 13 -11.21 -10.26 -9.31
CA PRO A 13 -12.29 -10.20 -8.32
C PRO A 13 -13.13 -8.91 -8.46
N MET A 14 -13.56 -8.61 -9.68
CA MET A 14 -14.27 -7.38 -10.03
C MET A 14 -15.20 -7.56 -11.23
N SER A 15 -16.15 -6.63 -11.35
CA SER A 15 -17.01 -6.49 -12.52
C SER A 15 -16.48 -5.39 -13.45
N GLY A 16 -16.76 -5.47 -14.75
CA GLY A 16 -16.38 -4.42 -15.70
C GLY A 16 -16.93 -3.02 -15.39
N LYS A 17 -17.93 -2.88 -14.51
CA LYS A 17 -18.48 -1.58 -14.08
C LYS A 17 -17.63 -0.89 -13.01
N ASP A 18 -16.74 -1.63 -12.36
CA ASP A 18 -15.95 -1.16 -11.22
C ASP A 18 -14.45 -1.07 -11.56
N ILE A 19 -14.08 -1.05 -12.84
CA ILE A 19 -12.69 -1.04 -13.33
C ILE A 19 -11.87 0.08 -12.69
N ASP A 20 -12.39 1.30 -12.65
CA ASP A 20 -11.65 2.44 -12.09
C ASP A 20 -11.47 2.31 -10.57
N LYS A 21 -12.51 1.85 -9.87
CA LYS A 21 -12.45 1.58 -8.43
C LYS A 21 -11.46 0.46 -8.10
N TYR A 22 -11.42 -0.58 -8.93
CA TYR A 22 -10.45 -1.66 -8.79
C TYR A 22 -9.03 -1.14 -9.02
N TYR A 23 -8.83 -0.35 -10.07
CA TYR A 23 -7.54 0.26 -10.34
C TYR A 23 -7.05 1.14 -9.19
N ASP A 24 -7.95 1.89 -8.55
CA ASP A 24 -7.63 2.68 -7.36
C ASP A 24 -7.05 1.86 -6.19
N GLN A 25 -7.38 0.57 -6.09
CA GLN A 25 -6.85 -0.32 -5.06
C GLN A 25 -5.42 -0.80 -5.35
N ILE A 26 -5.06 -0.88 -6.64
CA ILE A 26 -3.78 -1.46 -7.08
C ILE A 26 -2.78 -0.39 -7.56
N LYS A 27 -3.22 0.87 -7.72
CA LYS A 27 -2.41 1.97 -8.27
C LYS A 27 -1.08 2.20 -7.56
N TYR A 28 -0.94 1.77 -6.32
CA TYR A 28 0.30 1.95 -5.54
C TYR A 28 1.46 1.12 -6.08
N ILE A 29 1.18 -0.08 -6.61
CA ILE A 29 2.18 -0.97 -7.22
C ILE A 29 2.26 -0.82 -8.76
N ALA A 30 1.55 0.17 -9.32
CA ALA A 30 1.65 0.55 -10.71
C ALA A 30 2.74 1.62 -10.90
N SER A 31 3.57 1.43 -11.93
CA SER A 31 4.52 2.42 -12.41
C SER A 31 3.82 3.66 -12.96
N GLU A 32 4.56 4.76 -13.11
CA GLU A 32 4.00 5.98 -13.67
C GLU A 32 3.56 5.81 -15.13
N THR A 33 4.30 5.02 -15.91
CA THR A 33 3.91 4.68 -17.29
C THR A 33 2.62 3.85 -17.33
N GLU A 34 2.47 2.85 -16.45
CA GLU A 34 1.23 2.07 -16.31
C GLU A 34 0.05 2.96 -15.93
N LYS A 35 0.24 3.89 -14.99
CA LYS A 35 -0.79 4.88 -14.59
C LYS A 35 -1.24 5.76 -15.73
N GLN A 36 -0.30 6.25 -16.54
CA GLN A 36 -0.61 7.09 -17.69
C GLN A 36 -1.32 6.29 -18.79
N LEU A 37 -0.82 5.08 -19.08
CA LEU A 37 -1.45 4.19 -20.05
C LEU A 37 -2.90 3.89 -19.67
N PHE A 38 -3.15 3.45 -18.42
CA PHE A 38 -4.49 3.10 -17.95
C PHE A 38 -5.53 4.19 -18.18
N LYS A 39 -5.15 5.46 -17.98
CA LYS A 39 -6.03 6.63 -18.19
C LYS A 39 -6.46 6.81 -19.64
N THR A 40 -5.65 6.36 -20.60
CA THR A 40 -5.92 6.51 -22.04
C THR A 40 -6.75 5.36 -22.63
N LEU A 41 -6.85 4.24 -21.90
CA LEU A 41 -7.50 3.03 -22.40
C LEU A 41 -9.03 3.14 -22.35
N ASN A 42 -9.68 2.57 -23.37
CA ASN A 42 -11.12 2.33 -23.36
C ASN A 42 -11.49 1.20 -22.36
N PRO A 43 -12.78 0.95 -22.06
CA PRO A 43 -13.16 -0.06 -21.07
C PRO A 43 -12.61 -1.46 -21.33
N GLN A 44 -12.57 -1.91 -22.58
CA GLN A 44 -12.00 -3.22 -22.93
C GLN A 44 -10.48 -3.24 -22.72
N GLY A 45 -9.78 -2.21 -23.19
CA GLY A 45 -8.33 -2.08 -23.01
C GLY A 45 -7.93 -2.02 -21.54
N LYS A 46 -8.73 -1.37 -20.68
CA LYS A 46 -8.49 -1.38 -19.24
C LYS A 46 -8.61 -2.78 -18.63
N GLN A 47 -9.53 -3.61 -19.10
CA GLN A 47 -9.65 -5.00 -18.63
C GLN A 47 -8.44 -5.83 -19.06
N ASP A 48 -8.04 -5.70 -20.33
CA ASP A 48 -6.87 -6.39 -20.87
C ASP A 48 -5.60 -5.95 -20.13
N PHE A 49 -5.48 -4.66 -19.84
CA PHE A 49 -4.40 -4.10 -19.02
C PHE A 49 -4.38 -4.75 -17.63
N LEU A 50 -5.52 -4.86 -16.93
CA LEU A 50 -5.57 -5.44 -15.58
C LEU A 50 -5.19 -6.92 -15.58
N LEU A 51 -5.56 -7.68 -16.61
CA LEU A 51 -5.14 -9.07 -16.76
C LEU A 51 -3.61 -9.15 -16.91
N GLN A 52 -3.04 -8.35 -17.81
CA GLN A 52 -1.58 -8.33 -18.02
C GLN A 52 -0.81 -7.79 -16.81
N PHE A 53 -1.41 -6.83 -16.10
CA PHE A 53 -0.84 -6.25 -14.88
C PHE A 53 -0.54 -7.30 -13.82
N TRP A 54 -1.48 -8.23 -13.61
CA TRP A 54 -1.31 -9.33 -12.66
C TRP A 54 -0.47 -10.47 -13.22
N LYS A 55 -0.71 -10.89 -14.46
CA LYS A 55 0.12 -11.94 -15.11
C LYS A 55 1.61 -11.60 -15.09
N SER A 56 1.97 -10.35 -15.32
CA SER A 56 3.38 -9.90 -15.27
C SER A 56 3.99 -9.88 -13.86
N ARG A 57 3.17 -9.99 -12.82
CA ARG A 57 3.57 -10.01 -11.40
C ARG A 57 3.35 -11.38 -10.76
N ASP A 58 3.08 -12.40 -11.56
CA ASP A 58 2.94 -13.77 -11.11
C ASP A 58 4.30 -14.39 -10.77
N PRO A 59 4.58 -14.72 -9.49
CA PRO A 59 5.86 -15.29 -9.12
C PRO A 59 5.99 -16.76 -9.54
N ASP A 60 4.90 -17.51 -9.64
CA ASP A 60 4.89 -18.90 -10.06
C ASP A 60 3.75 -19.20 -11.05
N PRO A 61 3.96 -18.96 -12.37
CA PRO A 61 2.96 -19.26 -13.39
C PRO A 61 2.61 -20.74 -13.54
N ALA A 62 3.27 -21.65 -12.79
CA ALA A 62 2.93 -23.07 -12.79
C ALA A 62 1.72 -23.38 -11.90
N THR A 63 1.34 -22.47 -11.00
CA THR A 63 0.10 -22.58 -10.21
C THR A 63 -1.07 -21.93 -10.96
N PRO A 64 -2.31 -22.40 -10.75
CA PRO A 64 -3.48 -21.75 -11.32
C PRO A 64 -3.77 -20.36 -10.73
N GLU A 65 -3.27 -20.08 -9.53
CA GLU A 65 -3.51 -18.86 -8.77
C GLU A 65 -2.29 -17.94 -8.75
N ASN A 66 -2.50 -16.64 -8.93
CA ASN A 66 -1.43 -15.66 -8.79
C ASN A 66 -1.20 -15.31 -7.31
N GLU A 67 -0.14 -15.82 -6.69
CA GLU A 67 0.09 -15.68 -5.24
C GLU A 67 0.38 -14.23 -4.84
N PHE A 68 1.02 -13.45 -5.73
CA PHE A 68 1.26 -12.04 -5.48
C PHE A 68 -0.06 -11.25 -5.44
N MET A 69 -0.98 -11.53 -6.35
CA MET A 69 -2.32 -10.95 -6.36
C MET A 69 -3.08 -11.30 -5.08
N GLU A 70 -3.09 -12.58 -4.68
CA GLU A 70 -3.75 -13.03 -3.45
C GLU A 70 -3.18 -12.31 -2.22
N ALA A 71 -1.86 -12.30 -2.07
CA ALA A 71 -1.19 -11.61 -0.98
C ALA A 71 -1.48 -10.10 -0.98
N TYR A 72 -1.55 -9.46 -2.15
CA TYR A 72 -1.86 -8.04 -2.25
C TYR A 72 -3.31 -7.73 -1.85
N PHE A 73 -4.29 -8.57 -2.24
CA PHE A 73 -5.67 -8.40 -1.78
C PHE A 73 -5.83 -8.66 -0.28
N ALA A 74 -5.05 -9.58 0.30
CA ALA A 74 -4.98 -9.73 1.74
C ALA A 74 -4.45 -8.45 2.43
N ARG A 75 -3.46 -7.76 1.84
CA ARG A 75 -2.98 -6.46 2.33
C ARG A 75 -4.06 -5.38 2.24
N ILE A 76 -4.82 -5.32 1.15
CA ILE A 76 -5.96 -4.38 1.02
C ILE A 76 -6.94 -4.61 2.16
N HIS A 77 -7.35 -5.86 2.39
CA HIS A 77 -8.30 -6.20 3.45
C HIS A 77 -7.76 -5.81 4.84
N TYR A 78 -6.48 -6.06 5.10
CA TYR A 78 -5.82 -5.64 6.33
C TYR A 78 -5.87 -4.11 6.50
N CYS A 79 -5.53 -3.36 5.45
CA CYS A 79 -5.52 -1.89 5.50
C CYS A 79 -6.91 -1.33 5.78
N GLU A 80 -7.93 -1.77 5.03
CA GLU A 80 -9.32 -1.33 5.21
C GLU A 80 -9.88 -1.62 6.61
N THR A 81 -9.39 -2.69 7.25
CA THR A 81 -9.85 -3.11 8.57
C THR A 81 -9.10 -2.41 9.71
N ASN A 82 -7.79 -2.17 9.54
CA ASN A 82 -6.92 -1.74 10.64
C ASN A 82 -6.57 -0.25 10.63
N PHE A 83 -6.73 0.45 9.50
CA PHE A 83 -6.32 1.85 9.39
C PHE A 83 -7.51 2.75 9.12
N LYS A 84 -7.57 3.88 9.85
CA LYS A 84 -8.45 4.98 9.48
C LYS A 84 -8.15 5.42 8.03
N ASN A 85 -9.18 5.47 7.18
CA ASN A 85 -9.10 5.72 5.73
C ASN A 85 -8.49 4.59 4.89
N GLY A 86 -8.26 3.42 5.48
CA GLY A 86 -7.92 2.19 4.76
C GLY A 86 -6.67 2.34 3.89
N ILE A 87 -6.77 1.91 2.64
CA ILE A 87 -5.70 2.01 1.64
C ILE A 87 -5.32 3.46 1.26
N ASN A 88 -6.13 4.44 1.63
CA ASN A 88 -5.88 5.86 1.34
C ASN A 88 -5.12 6.57 2.48
N SER A 89 -4.80 5.87 3.56
CA SER A 89 -3.94 6.38 4.62
C SER A 89 -2.46 6.21 4.27
N ASP A 90 -1.58 6.99 4.91
CA ASP A 90 -0.13 6.82 4.74
C ASP A 90 0.34 5.44 5.20
N ARG A 91 -0.20 4.95 6.32
CA ARG A 91 0.04 3.57 6.80
C ARG A 91 -0.42 2.54 5.78
N GLY A 92 -1.61 2.72 5.20
CA GLY A 92 -2.14 1.85 4.14
C GLY A 92 -1.27 1.85 2.89
N ARG A 93 -0.81 3.01 2.44
CA ARG A 93 0.09 3.14 1.28
C ARG A 93 1.39 2.38 1.51
N ILE A 94 2.06 2.61 2.64
CA ILE A 94 3.31 1.93 2.99
C ILE A 94 3.10 0.41 3.13
N TYR A 95 2.01 -0.02 3.76
CA TYR A 95 1.70 -1.44 3.92
C TYR A 95 1.39 -2.13 2.58
N LEU A 96 0.75 -1.45 1.63
CA LEU A 96 0.50 -2.01 0.30
C LEU A 96 1.78 -2.15 -0.52
N LEU A 97 2.64 -1.12 -0.49
CA LEU A 97 3.92 -1.10 -1.19
C LEU A 97 4.89 -2.17 -0.67
N TYR A 98 5.08 -2.22 0.65
CA TYR A 98 6.16 -2.99 1.27
C TYR A 98 5.69 -4.23 2.03
N GLY A 99 4.37 -4.40 2.18
CA GLY A 99 3.78 -5.52 2.92
C GLY A 99 3.78 -5.30 4.43
N PRO A 100 3.66 -6.39 5.22
CA PRO A 100 3.74 -6.32 6.67
C PRO A 100 5.13 -5.88 7.14
N PRO A 101 5.22 -4.95 8.10
CA PRO A 101 6.49 -4.59 8.70
C PRO A 101 7.05 -5.76 9.53
N MET A 102 8.38 -5.82 9.63
CA MET A 102 9.09 -6.78 10.48
C MET A 102 8.91 -6.45 11.97
N ASP A 103 8.87 -5.16 12.31
CA ASP A 103 8.61 -4.70 13.68
C ASP A 103 7.78 -3.41 13.69
N ILE A 104 6.97 -3.23 14.73
CA ILE A 104 6.20 -2.01 14.98
C ILE A 104 6.42 -1.55 16.43
N ARG A 105 7.12 -0.42 16.59
CA ARG A 105 7.26 0.27 17.88
C ARG A 105 6.18 1.32 18.02
N ARG A 106 5.52 1.36 19.18
CA ARG A 106 4.42 2.30 19.47
C ARG A 106 4.73 3.12 20.71
N TYR A 107 4.59 4.42 20.60
CA TYR A 107 4.76 5.37 21.69
C TYR A 107 3.45 6.13 21.90
N ALA A 108 2.89 6.04 23.10
CA ALA A 108 1.76 6.89 23.49
C ALA A 108 2.23 8.33 23.73
N SER A 109 1.29 9.27 23.81
CA SER A 109 1.59 10.69 24.14
C SER A 109 2.20 10.91 25.54
N SER A 110 2.20 9.89 26.40
CA SER A 110 2.92 9.90 27.69
C SER A 110 4.33 9.31 27.61
N GLY A 111 4.72 8.76 26.46
CA GLY A 111 5.95 7.99 26.25
C GLY A 111 7.13 8.79 25.69
N GLY A 112 7.16 10.12 25.88
CA GLY A 112 8.26 10.99 25.42
C GLY A 112 7.96 11.83 24.16
N TYR A 113 6.79 11.63 23.54
CA TYR A 113 6.31 12.42 22.40
C TYR A 113 5.01 13.14 22.75
N ASP A 114 4.76 14.31 22.17
CA ASP A 114 3.51 15.06 22.39
C ASP A 114 2.27 14.39 21.77
N LYS A 115 2.50 13.53 20.77
CA LYS A 115 1.46 12.80 20.02
C LYS A 115 1.81 11.32 19.94
N PRO A 116 0.82 10.42 19.76
CA PRO A 116 1.10 9.02 19.48
C PRO A 116 1.98 8.84 18.24
N VAL A 117 3.00 7.99 18.34
CA VAL A 117 3.96 7.68 17.27
C VAL A 117 3.99 6.17 17.03
N GLU A 118 3.99 5.77 15.76
CA GLU A 118 4.33 4.41 15.34
C GLU A 118 5.58 4.44 14.47
N ILE A 119 6.53 3.55 14.74
CA ILE A 119 7.73 3.35 13.92
C ILE A 119 7.68 1.93 13.37
N TRP A 120 7.59 1.81 12.06
CA TRP A 120 7.56 0.54 11.36
C TRP A 120 8.94 0.26 10.77
N THR A 121 9.43 -0.96 10.94
CA THR A 121 10.75 -1.38 10.43
C THR A 121 10.58 -2.44 9.35
N TYR A 122 11.28 -2.28 8.23
CA TYR A 122 11.28 -3.21 7.11
C TYR A 122 12.71 -3.65 6.74
N PRO A 123 12.93 -4.91 6.35
CA PRO A 123 14.22 -5.41 5.89
C PRO A 123 14.45 -5.08 4.40
N ILE A 124 14.26 -3.82 4.01
CA ILE A 124 14.45 -3.30 2.65
C ILE A 124 15.49 -2.18 2.66
N GLU A 125 16.28 -2.05 1.59
CA GLU A 125 17.40 -1.09 1.51
C GLU A 125 18.33 -1.17 2.73
N GLY A 126 18.73 -2.39 3.09
CA GLY A 126 19.48 -2.69 4.31
C GLY A 126 18.57 -2.81 5.54
N THR A 127 17.93 -1.72 5.95
CA THR A 127 16.84 -1.66 6.92
C THR A 127 16.21 -0.28 6.83
N SER A 128 14.90 -0.22 6.52
CA SER A 128 14.17 1.03 6.39
C SER A 128 13.20 1.23 7.54
N GLU A 129 13.20 2.42 8.13
CA GLU A 129 12.21 2.84 9.11
C GLU A 129 11.20 3.80 8.48
N PHE A 130 9.96 3.73 8.97
CA PHE A 130 8.86 4.62 8.61
C PHE A 130 8.21 5.11 9.89
N VAL A 131 8.21 6.42 10.09
CA VAL A 131 7.71 7.07 11.29
C VAL A 131 6.38 7.73 10.99
N PHE A 132 5.36 7.32 11.72
CA PHE A 132 4.00 7.84 11.62
C PHE A 132 3.58 8.52 12.91
N VAL A 133 2.79 9.58 12.78
CA VAL A 133 2.31 10.36 13.92
C VAL A 133 0.82 10.64 13.79
N ASP A 134 0.06 10.39 14.86
CA ASP A 134 -1.34 10.81 14.94
C ASP A 134 -1.43 12.31 15.26
N ARG A 135 -1.13 13.16 14.28
CA ARG A 135 -1.12 14.63 14.44
C ARG A 135 -2.52 15.18 14.69
N LEU A 136 -3.50 14.63 13.98
CA LEU A 136 -4.89 15.13 13.97
C LEU A 136 -5.75 14.49 15.06
N GLY A 137 -5.30 13.39 15.66
CA GLY A 137 -6.07 12.58 16.60
C GLY A 137 -7.04 11.64 15.90
N GLY A 138 -7.49 10.63 16.64
CA GLY A 138 -8.50 9.69 16.15
C GLY A 138 -7.93 8.67 15.16
N ASP A 139 -6.68 8.23 15.37
CA ASP A 139 -6.00 7.18 14.60
C ASP A 139 -5.66 7.60 13.16
N GLN A 140 -5.50 8.91 12.93
CA GLN A 140 -5.10 9.48 11.63
C GLN A 140 -3.60 9.71 11.59
N TYR A 141 -2.87 8.60 11.49
CA TYR A 141 -1.42 8.58 11.38
C TYR A 141 -0.96 9.07 10.00
N VAL A 142 -0.08 10.07 10.01
CA VAL A 142 0.59 10.60 8.81
C VAL A 142 2.08 10.25 8.84
N LEU A 143 2.67 9.96 7.68
CA LEU A 143 4.10 9.71 7.54
C LEU A 143 4.86 11.04 7.74
N VAL A 144 5.78 11.06 8.69
CA VAL A 144 6.59 12.25 8.99
C VAL A 144 8.08 12.04 8.70
N HIS A 145 8.53 10.79 8.58
CA HIS A 145 9.91 10.49 8.22
C HIS A 145 10.02 9.05 7.72
N SER A 146 10.96 8.83 6.80
CA SER A 146 11.44 7.52 6.40
C SER A 146 12.94 7.57 6.11
N THR A 147 13.61 6.44 6.30
CA THR A 147 14.99 6.21 5.84
C THR A 147 15.05 5.55 4.47
N HIS A 148 13.91 5.17 3.87
CA HIS A 148 13.85 4.61 2.52
C HIS A 148 14.11 5.72 1.47
N PRO A 149 14.98 5.50 0.47
CA PRO A 149 15.42 6.54 -0.47
C PRO A 149 14.30 7.13 -1.34
N ASP A 150 13.30 6.32 -1.70
CA ASP A 150 12.17 6.77 -2.53
C ASP A 150 11.03 7.42 -1.73
N GLU A 151 11.20 7.62 -0.42
CA GLU A 151 10.13 8.02 0.49
C GLU A 151 10.44 9.35 1.19
N PHE A 152 9.40 9.99 1.71
CA PHE A 152 9.56 11.28 2.40
C PHE A 152 10.46 11.15 3.62
N SER A 153 11.47 12.02 3.73
CA SER A 153 12.43 12.01 4.83
C SER A 153 12.57 13.41 5.43
N ASP A 154 12.32 13.50 6.74
CA ASP A 154 12.66 14.67 7.56
C ASP A 154 13.60 14.23 8.69
N PRO A 155 14.92 14.47 8.62
CA PRO A 155 15.86 14.00 9.64
C PRO A 155 15.71 14.70 10.99
N ASP A 156 15.01 15.84 11.06
CA ASP A 156 14.77 16.58 12.30
C ASP A 156 13.43 16.21 12.96
N TRP A 157 12.70 15.23 12.41
CA TRP A 157 11.37 14.84 12.86
C TRP A 157 11.28 14.66 14.37
N GLU A 158 12.29 14.03 15.00
CA GLU A 158 12.25 13.71 16.42
C GLU A 158 12.27 14.97 17.28
N LYS A 159 13.05 15.99 16.91
CA LYS A 159 13.11 17.28 17.62
C LYS A 159 11.78 18.02 17.53
N THR A 160 11.05 17.85 16.42
CA THR A 160 9.75 18.52 16.22
C THR A 160 8.60 17.88 17.00
N LEU A 161 8.76 16.63 17.45
CA LEU A 161 7.71 15.86 18.12
C LEU A 161 7.97 15.58 19.59
N ARG A 162 9.24 15.66 20.02
CA ARG A 162 9.59 15.55 21.42
C ARG A 162 8.96 16.69 22.18
N ARG A 163 8.38 16.33 23.33
CA ARG A 163 7.87 17.31 24.27
C ARG A 163 9.04 18.18 24.76
N SER A 164 8.87 19.50 24.69
CA SER A 164 9.81 20.44 25.31
C SER A 164 9.83 20.23 26.83
N GLU A 165 11.03 20.02 27.39
CA GLU A 165 11.27 19.97 28.84
C GLU A 165 10.95 21.30 29.54
#